data_AF-A0A402BAU1-F1
#
_entry.id   AF-A0A402BAU1-F1
#
_cell.length_a   1.000
_cell.length_b   1.000
_cell.length_c   1.000
_cell.angle_alpha   90.00
_cell.angle_beta   90.00
_cell.angle_gamma   90.00
#
_symmetry.space_group_name_H-M   'P 1'
#
loop_
_entity.id
_entity.type
_entity.pdbx_description
1 polymer ?
#
loop_
_entity_poly.entity_id
_entity_poly.type
_entity_poly.pdbx_seq_one_letter_code
_entity_poly.pdbx_strand_id
1 'polypeptide(L)'
;MELDWSEQSPHIRTLYHPWQPGDGYKETIIQAAEIQLGCRLPATLRNFYATWGRHKDLTSRNQSLVGPDQLVVRSDALIFCFENQAVYSWAIRHEDLDKANPPVVGAYSLPDWEWGDVDAPLIWMPSYTHVSDFLDTLTYHHAFCGGAIHGGYTNSLRQQEFQQAWLEQQWQCRTVGPMVFGLVDEFSGAFPPLYIRNGQALTWSIGCSVAVRDIAALDEISQALQVTWAKQW
;
A
#
# COMPACT_ATOMS: atom_id res chain seq x y z
N MET A 1 -3.07 17.34 14.55
CA MET A 1 -2.35 16.25 13.87
C MET A 1 -3.34 15.60 12.95
N GLU A 2 -3.08 15.65 11.65
CA GLU A 2 -3.94 15.11 10.61
C GLU A 2 -3.58 13.64 10.41
N LEU A 3 -4.47 12.72 10.79
CA LEU A 3 -4.19 11.27 10.70
C LEU A 3 -4.45 10.71 9.29
N ASP A 4 -5.12 11.50 8.45
CA ASP A 4 -5.55 11.09 7.12
C ASP A 4 -4.52 11.56 6.09
N TRP A 5 -4.17 10.68 5.15
CA TRP A 5 -3.25 10.99 4.04
C TRP A 5 -3.97 11.06 2.68
N SER A 6 -5.25 10.70 2.66
CA SER A 6 -6.11 10.63 1.49
C SER A 6 -7.58 10.62 1.91
N GLU A 7 -8.50 10.77 0.95
CA GLU A 7 -9.94 10.58 1.18
C GLU A 7 -10.32 9.14 1.57
N GLN A 8 -9.51 8.14 1.20
CA GLN A 8 -9.77 6.73 1.53
C GLN A 8 -9.21 6.32 2.89
N SER A 9 -8.20 7.04 3.38
CA SER A 9 -7.51 6.70 4.61
C SER A 9 -8.42 6.56 5.84
N PRO A 10 -9.52 7.33 6.04
CA PRO A 10 -10.44 7.07 7.15
C PRO A 10 -11.02 5.65 7.14
N HIS A 11 -11.35 5.11 5.96
CA HIS A 11 -11.82 3.73 5.84
C HIS A 11 -10.69 2.74 6.09
N ILE A 12 -9.53 2.92 5.45
CA ILE A 12 -8.37 2.03 5.58
C ILE A 12 -7.99 1.86 7.05
N ARG A 13 -7.93 2.96 7.81
CA ARG A 13 -7.60 2.96 9.24
C ARG A 13 -8.52 2.08 10.08
N THR A 14 -9.76 1.85 9.64
CA THR A 14 -10.69 0.96 10.38
C THR A 14 -10.30 -0.51 10.30
N LEU A 15 -9.45 -0.90 9.35
CA LEU A 15 -8.97 -2.27 9.17
C LEU A 15 -7.80 -2.62 10.09
N TYR A 16 -7.15 -1.60 10.66
CA TYR A 16 -5.94 -1.73 11.47
C TYR A 16 -6.22 -1.44 12.95
N HIS A 17 -5.26 -1.81 13.80
CA HIS A 17 -5.30 -1.42 15.19
C HIS A 17 -5.40 0.11 15.33
N PRO A 18 -6.16 0.63 16.31
CA PRO A 18 -6.32 2.07 16.47
C PRO A 18 -4.98 2.76 16.72
N TRP A 19 -4.78 3.89 16.05
CA TRP A 19 -3.61 4.75 16.21
C TRP A 19 -3.24 4.98 17.68
N GLN A 20 -1.95 4.86 18.00
CA GLN A 20 -1.39 5.17 19.30
C GLN A 20 -0.30 6.25 19.22
N PRO A 21 -0.11 7.04 20.30
CA PRO A 21 1.05 7.91 20.44
C PRO A 21 2.35 7.09 20.38
N GLY A 22 3.00 7.06 19.22
CA GLY A 22 4.20 6.27 18.96
C GLY A 22 4.26 5.61 17.58
N ASP A 23 3.11 5.53 16.90
CA ASP A 23 2.97 4.95 15.56
C ASP A 23 3.61 5.78 14.45
N GLY A 24 4.00 7.02 14.75
CA GLY A 24 4.71 7.91 13.84
C GLY A 24 6.17 8.17 14.25
N TYR A 25 6.97 8.65 13.30
CA TYR A 25 8.31 9.13 13.57
C TYR A 25 8.29 10.46 14.33
N LYS A 26 9.29 10.64 15.19
CA LYS A 26 9.52 11.95 15.82
C LYS A 26 9.94 12.95 14.76
N GLU A 27 9.48 14.19 14.91
CA GLU A 27 9.83 15.32 14.04
C GLU A 27 11.34 15.46 13.84
N THR A 28 12.16 15.21 14.88
CA THR A 28 13.62 15.28 14.79
C THR A 28 14.23 14.24 13.83
N ILE A 29 13.61 13.06 13.69
CA ILE A 29 14.06 12.03 12.74
C ILE A 29 13.71 12.43 11.31
N ILE A 30 12.50 12.94 11.10
CA ILE A 30 12.05 13.44 9.80
C ILE A 30 12.93 14.61 9.35
N GLN A 31 13.18 15.59 10.23
CA GLN A 31 14.05 16.73 9.92
C GLN A 31 15.49 16.31 9.62
N ALA A 32 16.04 15.32 10.33
CA ALA A 32 17.36 14.80 10.04
C ALA A 32 17.45 14.20 8.63
N ALA A 33 16.41 13.45 8.22
CA ALA A 33 16.30 12.93 6.86
C ALA A 33 16.17 14.04 5.81
N GLU A 34 15.35 15.08 6.07
CA GLU A 34 15.20 16.24 5.18
C GLU A 34 16.53 17.02 5.01
N ILE A 35 17.32 17.15 6.09
CA ILE A 35 18.64 17.78 6.04
C ILE A 35 19.60 16.94 5.19
N GLN A 36 19.61 15.61 5.36
CA GLN A 36 20.45 14.71 4.57
C GLN A 36 20.05 14.73 3.08
N LEU A 37 18.76 14.81 2.79
CA LEU A 37 18.21 14.92 1.43
C LEU A 37 18.51 16.28 0.80
N GLY A 38 18.74 17.32 1.60
CA GLY A 38 18.91 18.70 1.14
C GLY A 38 17.60 19.38 0.72
N CYS A 39 16.44 18.74 0.95
CA CYS A 39 15.13 19.33 0.74
C CYS A 39 14.08 18.75 1.71
N ARG A 40 12.92 19.40 1.80
CA ARG A 40 11.81 18.89 2.60
C ARG A 40 11.14 17.72 1.91
N LEU A 41 10.61 16.79 2.70
CA LEU A 41 9.79 15.72 2.15
C LEU A 41 8.44 16.30 1.68
N PRO A 42 7.86 15.73 0.62
CA PRO A 42 6.49 16.05 0.21
C PRO A 42 5.51 15.95 1.37
N ALA A 43 4.64 16.96 1.50
CA ALA A 43 3.77 17.11 2.67
C ALA A 43 2.96 15.85 3.01
N THR A 44 2.44 15.16 2.00
CA THR A 44 1.67 13.91 2.16
C THR A 44 2.51 12.79 2.76
N LEU A 45 3.70 12.53 2.19
CA LEU A 45 4.63 11.50 2.67
C LEU A 45 5.14 11.84 4.08
N ARG A 46 5.47 13.11 4.30
CA ARG A 46 5.92 13.63 5.59
C ARG A 46 4.87 13.44 6.69
N ASN A 47 3.61 13.78 6.39
CA ASN A 47 2.50 13.59 7.33
C ASN A 47 2.28 12.10 7.65
N PHE A 48 2.34 11.24 6.63
CA PHE A 48 2.25 9.80 6.83
C PHE A 48 3.38 9.27 7.73
N TYR A 49 4.63 9.69 7.50
CA TYR A 49 5.73 9.31 8.40
C TYR A 49 5.53 9.81 9.83
N ALA A 50 5.04 11.04 10.01
CA ALA A 50 4.82 11.64 11.32
C ALA A 50 3.69 10.97 12.12
N THR A 51 2.76 10.27 11.45
CA THR A 51 1.56 9.70 12.07
C THR A 51 1.58 8.17 12.11
N TRP A 52 1.95 7.52 11.00
CA TRP A 52 1.84 6.07 10.80
C TRP A 52 3.17 5.39 10.42
N GLY A 53 4.24 6.17 10.20
CA GLY A 53 5.50 5.66 9.65
C GLY A 53 6.21 4.55 10.46
N ARG A 54 5.82 4.34 11.72
CA ARG A 54 6.35 3.26 12.58
C ARG A 54 5.36 2.12 12.78
N HIS A 55 4.14 2.23 12.27
CA HIS A 55 3.13 1.17 12.35
C HIS A 55 3.44 0.07 11.32
N LYS A 56 4.13 -0.98 11.75
CA LYS A 56 4.71 -2.01 10.85
C LYS A 56 3.69 -2.73 9.98
N ASP A 57 2.46 -2.90 10.46
CA ASP A 57 1.40 -3.50 9.64
C ASP A 57 0.99 -2.61 8.46
N LEU A 58 1.14 -1.29 8.56
CA LEU A 58 0.88 -0.35 7.47
C LEU A 58 2.11 -0.15 6.58
N THR A 59 3.32 -0.23 7.13
CA THR A 59 4.55 0.17 6.41
C THR A 59 5.34 -0.99 5.82
N SER A 60 5.31 -2.18 6.42
CA SER A 60 6.27 -3.24 6.09
C SER A 60 5.71 -4.65 6.21
N ARG A 61 4.40 -4.83 5.94
CA ARG A 61 3.77 -6.16 6.04
C ARG A 61 4.11 -7.05 4.85
N ASN A 62 4.13 -6.49 3.65
CA ASN A 62 4.50 -7.21 2.44
C ASN A 62 5.55 -6.41 1.68
N GLN A 63 5.18 -5.24 1.16
CA GLN A 63 6.14 -4.29 0.59
C GLN A 63 6.77 -3.46 1.71
N SER A 64 7.95 -2.92 1.47
CA SER A 64 8.73 -2.20 2.49
C SER A 64 8.75 -0.70 2.21
N LEU A 65 7.82 0.05 2.81
CA LEU A 65 7.93 1.51 2.95
C LEU A 65 9.03 1.80 3.98
N VAL A 66 10.16 2.34 3.51
CA VAL A 66 11.34 2.51 4.34
C VAL A 66 11.19 3.71 5.29
N GLY A 67 11.92 3.71 6.40
CA GLY A 67 11.92 4.86 7.31
C GLY A 67 12.57 6.10 6.67
N PRO A 68 12.34 7.32 7.23
CA PRO A 68 12.99 8.54 6.77
C PRO A 68 14.53 8.43 6.71
N ASP A 69 15.14 7.71 7.65
CA ASP A 69 16.58 7.46 7.75
C ASP A 69 17.10 6.38 6.78
N GLN A 70 16.20 5.73 6.05
CA GLN A 70 16.49 4.64 5.11
C GLN A 70 16.10 4.98 3.68
N LEU A 71 15.67 6.22 3.42
CA LEU A 71 15.37 6.70 2.08
C LEU A 71 16.62 6.61 1.19
N VAL A 72 16.46 6.11 -0.03
CA VAL A 72 17.57 6.00 -0.98
C VAL A 72 17.53 7.19 -1.93
N VAL A 73 18.49 8.08 -1.75
CA VAL A 73 18.68 9.28 -2.58
C VAL A 73 19.51 8.90 -3.80
N ARG A 74 18.95 9.08 -4.99
CA ARG A 74 19.65 8.96 -6.27
C ARG A 74 19.87 10.35 -6.85
N SER A 75 20.61 10.44 -7.95
CA SER A 75 20.79 11.73 -8.65
C SER A 75 19.49 12.26 -9.26
N ASP A 76 18.54 11.37 -9.59
CA ASP A 76 17.33 11.69 -10.36
C ASP A 76 16.01 11.41 -9.64
N ALA A 77 16.03 10.68 -8.52
CA ALA A 77 14.83 10.30 -7.77
C ALA A 77 15.13 9.94 -6.30
N LEU A 78 14.09 10.00 -5.47
CA LEU A 78 14.06 9.56 -4.08
C LEU A 78 13.26 8.25 -3.99
N ILE A 79 13.92 7.12 -3.76
CA ILE A 79 13.24 5.84 -3.54
C ILE A 79 12.77 5.76 -2.09
N PHE A 80 11.50 5.42 -1.90
CA PHE A 80 10.87 5.38 -0.58
C PHE A 80 10.12 4.07 -0.29
N CYS A 81 9.95 3.19 -1.27
CA CYS A 81 9.38 1.86 -1.04
C CYS A 81 10.02 0.81 -1.95
N PHE A 82 10.19 -0.40 -1.41
CA PHE A 82 10.70 -1.56 -2.12
C PHE A 82 9.67 -2.68 -2.15
N GLU A 83 9.66 -3.40 -3.26
CA GLU A 83 8.92 -4.65 -3.39
C GLU A 83 9.53 -5.72 -2.46
N ASN A 84 8.75 -6.70 -2.03
CA ASN A 84 9.12 -7.68 -1.00
C ASN A 84 10.34 -8.56 -1.34
N GLN A 85 10.65 -8.75 -2.62
CA GLN A 85 11.86 -9.39 -3.15
C GLN A 85 12.89 -8.38 -3.64
N ALA A 86 12.62 -7.07 -3.47
CA ALA A 86 13.43 -5.96 -3.97
C ALA A 86 13.68 -6.01 -5.49
N VAL A 87 12.77 -6.62 -6.26
CA VAL A 87 12.82 -6.65 -7.73
C VAL A 87 12.25 -5.35 -8.34
N TYR A 88 11.42 -4.64 -7.59
CA TYR A 88 10.81 -3.39 -8.01
C TYR A 88 10.91 -2.34 -6.91
N SER A 89 11.07 -1.08 -7.29
CA SER A 89 11.18 0.06 -6.36
C SER A 89 10.23 1.18 -6.76
N TRP A 90 9.69 1.91 -5.78
CA TRP A 90 8.88 3.10 -6.00
C TRP A 90 9.60 4.35 -5.49
N ALA A 91 9.52 5.42 -6.30
CA ALA A 91 10.26 6.64 -6.09
C ALA A 91 9.47 7.89 -6.46
N ILE A 92 9.98 9.04 -6.02
CA ILE A 92 9.52 10.37 -6.43
C ILE A 92 10.66 11.01 -7.22
N ARG A 93 10.37 11.53 -8.42
CA ARG A 93 11.38 12.23 -9.23
C ARG A 93 11.83 13.51 -8.52
N HIS A 94 13.11 13.84 -8.63
CA HIS A 94 13.65 15.04 -7.97
C HIS A 94 12.93 16.34 -8.37
N GLU A 95 12.53 16.44 -9.64
CA GLU A 95 11.78 17.58 -10.18
C GLU A 95 10.36 17.73 -9.61
N ASP A 96 9.85 16.71 -8.91
CA ASP A 96 8.52 16.69 -8.32
C ASP A 96 8.54 16.84 -6.78
N LEU A 97 9.71 16.85 -6.14
CA LEU A 97 9.83 16.86 -4.66
C LEU A 97 9.25 18.13 -4.01
N ASP A 98 9.10 19.21 -4.76
CA ASP A 98 8.49 20.46 -4.29
C ASP A 98 6.94 20.39 -4.23
N LYS A 99 6.34 19.39 -4.88
CA LYS A 99 4.89 19.18 -4.85
C LYS A 99 4.48 18.57 -3.51
N ALA A 100 3.35 19.03 -2.96
CA ALA A 100 2.83 18.53 -1.69
C ALA A 100 2.39 17.05 -1.75
N ASN A 101 1.92 16.61 -2.91
CA ASN A 101 1.46 15.25 -3.18
C ASN A 101 1.93 14.84 -4.60
N PRO A 102 3.21 14.50 -4.77
CA PRO A 102 3.81 14.30 -6.08
C PRO A 102 3.37 12.98 -6.72
N PRO A 103 3.56 12.81 -8.03
CA PRO A 103 3.44 11.51 -8.67
C PRO A 103 4.50 10.53 -8.17
N VAL A 104 4.19 9.25 -8.32
CA VAL A 104 5.08 8.13 -8.01
C VAL A 104 5.48 7.46 -9.31
N VAL A 105 6.78 7.22 -9.46
CA VAL A 105 7.35 6.38 -10.50
C VAL A 105 7.81 5.05 -9.91
N GLY A 106 7.94 4.03 -10.74
CA GLY A 106 8.56 2.77 -10.34
C GLY A 106 9.56 2.28 -11.37
N ALA A 107 10.45 1.40 -10.94
CA ALA A 107 11.45 0.78 -11.79
C ALA A 107 11.78 -0.63 -11.31
N TYR A 108 12.04 -1.51 -12.27
CA TYR A 108 12.65 -2.81 -11.98
C TYR A 108 14.13 -2.64 -11.65
N SER A 109 14.59 -3.44 -10.73
CA SER A 109 16.01 -3.68 -10.49
C SER A 109 16.64 -4.20 -11.79
N LEU A 110 17.61 -3.48 -12.34
CA LEU A 110 18.37 -3.98 -13.48
C LEU A 110 19.24 -5.17 -13.06
N PRO A 111 19.61 -6.08 -13.99
CA PRO A 111 20.43 -7.26 -13.68
C PRO A 111 21.75 -6.94 -12.95
N ASP A 112 22.29 -5.73 -13.14
CA ASP A 112 23.53 -5.25 -12.53
C ASP A 112 23.30 -4.41 -11.26
N TRP A 113 22.06 -4.28 -10.78
CA TRP A 113 21.77 -3.55 -9.55
C TRP A 113 22.11 -4.39 -8.33
N GLU A 114 23.28 -4.17 -7.75
CA GLU A 114 23.60 -4.61 -6.40
C GLU A 114 23.11 -3.58 -5.37
N TRP A 115 22.66 -4.06 -4.21
CA TRP A 115 22.23 -3.21 -3.10
C TRP A 115 23.41 -2.37 -2.61
N GLY A 116 23.53 -1.13 -3.12
CA GLY A 116 24.68 -0.25 -2.89
C GLY A 116 25.15 0.50 -4.14
N ASP A 117 24.84 0.01 -5.35
CA ASP A 117 25.09 0.74 -6.60
C ASP A 117 23.88 1.64 -6.92
N VAL A 118 23.79 2.75 -6.19
CA VAL A 118 22.75 3.76 -6.34
C VAL A 118 22.88 4.59 -7.63
N ASP A 119 23.97 4.41 -8.39
CA ASP A 119 24.26 5.16 -9.60
C ASP A 119 23.88 4.40 -10.89
N ALA A 120 23.68 3.08 -10.82
CA ALA A 120 23.17 2.29 -11.94
C ALA A 120 21.87 2.91 -12.49
N PRO A 121 21.74 3.16 -13.80
CA PRO A 121 20.59 3.86 -14.37
C PRO A 121 19.31 3.03 -14.21
N LEU A 122 18.24 3.63 -13.69
CA LEU A 122 16.93 2.99 -13.63
C LEU A 122 16.01 3.59 -14.70
N ILE A 123 15.22 2.74 -15.35
CA ILE A 123 14.18 3.18 -16.28
C ILE A 123 12.90 3.39 -15.48
N TRP A 124 12.64 4.64 -15.11
CA TRP A 124 11.44 5.01 -14.38
C TRP A 124 10.21 4.97 -15.28
N MET A 125 9.16 4.32 -14.79
CA MET A 125 7.85 4.25 -15.41
C MET A 125 6.82 4.93 -14.52
N PRO A 126 5.83 5.65 -15.08
CA PRO A 126 4.72 6.17 -14.29
C PRO A 126 4.03 5.06 -13.50
N SER A 127 3.78 5.28 -12.21
CA SER A 127 3.13 4.30 -11.33
C SER A 127 1.84 4.84 -10.72
N TYR A 128 1.88 5.98 -10.04
CA TYR A 128 0.70 6.63 -9.46
C TYR A 128 0.72 8.13 -9.71
N THR A 129 -0.46 8.72 -9.84
CA THR A 129 -0.64 10.17 -9.97
C THR A 129 -0.24 10.93 -8.73
N HIS A 130 -0.43 10.34 -7.55
CA HIS A 130 -0.11 10.95 -6.27
C HIS A 130 0.46 9.93 -5.27
N VAL A 131 1.30 10.40 -4.35
CA VAL A 131 1.77 9.60 -3.20
C VAL A 131 0.61 9.12 -2.34
N SER A 132 -0.46 9.92 -2.17
CA SER A 132 -1.66 9.47 -1.45
C SER A 132 -2.28 8.22 -2.08
N ASP A 133 -2.33 8.16 -3.41
CA ASP A 133 -2.91 7.03 -4.15
C ASP A 133 -2.07 5.77 -3.94
N PHE A 134 -0.74 5.93 -3.94
CA PHE A 134 0.20 4.85 -3.61
C PHE A 134 0.05 4.36 -2.16
N LEU A 135 -0.08 5.28 -1.20
CA LEU A 135 -0.25 4.92 0.21
C LEU A 135 -1.57 4.17 0.43
N ASP A 136 -2.64 4.54 -0.28
CA ASP A 136 -3.92 3.82 -0.22
C ASP A 136 -3.77 2.37 -0.71
N THR A 137 -3.19 2.17 -1.90
CA THR A 137 -3.03 0.81 -2.45
C THR A 137 -2.04 -0.04 -1.64
N LEU A 138 -0.97 0.56 -1.14
CA LEU A 138 0.00 -0.09 -0.25
C LEU A 138 -0.67 -0.60 1.01
N THR A 139 -1.47 0.25 1.65
CA THR A 139 -2.10 -0.06 2.93
C THR A 139 -3.30 -0.99 2.76
N TYR A 140 -4.05 -0.97 1.65
CA TYR A 140 -4.98 -2.07 1.35
C TYR A 140 -4.23 -3.39 1.12
N HIS A 141 -3.13 -3.38 0.35
CA HIS A 141 -2.34 -4.59 0.08
C HIS A 141 -1.81 -5.22 1.36
N HIS A 142 -1.28 -4.39 2.27
CA HIS A 142 -0.83 -4.85 3.57
C HIS A 142 -1.97 -5.39 4.44
N ALA A 143 -3.15 -4.79 4.38
CA ALA A 143 -4.33 -5.29 5.09
C ALA A 143 -4.65 -6.73 4.65
N PHE A 144 -4.62 -6.99 3.34
CA PHE A 144 -4.80 -8.31 2.72
C PHE A 144 -3.65 -9.30 2.95
N CYS A 145 -2.48 -8.83 3.37
CA CYS A 145 -1.30 -9.66 3.63
C CYS A 145 -1.07 -9.94 5.12
N GLY A 146 -2.10 -9.78 5.96
CA GLY A 146 -1.99 -10.02 7.40
C GLY A 146 -1.64 -8.79 8.23
N GLY A 147 -1.81 -7.58 7.67
CA GLY A 147 -1.64 -6.34 8.42
C GLY A 147 -2.92 -5.87 9.11
N ALA A 148 -4.08 -6.27 8.61
CA ALA A 148 -5.36 -5.94 9.24
C ALA A 148 -5.53 -6.67 10.59
N ILE A 149 -6.43 -6.16 11.44
CA ILE A 149 -6.80 -6.81 12.72
C ILE A 149 -7.24 -8.25 12.46
N HIS A 150 -8.09 -8.44 11.45
CA HIS A 150 -8.53 -9.76 11.00
C HIS A 150 -8.54 -9.84 9.49
N GLY A 151 -8.43 -11.05 8.95
CA GLY A 151 -8.66 -11.27 7.54
C GLY A 151 -8.47 -12.70 7.10
N GLY A 152 -8.60 -12.89 5.79
CA GLY A 152 -8.58 -14.21 5.18
C GLY A 152 -8.08 -14.16 3.75
N TYR A 153 -7.45 -15.25 3.33
CA TYR A 153 -7.05 -15.46 1.95
C TYR A 153 -7.41 -16.87 1.49
N THR A 154 -7.90 -16.99 0.25
CA THR A 154 -8.07 -18.28 -0.42
C THR A 154 -7.71 -18.19 -1.91
N ASN A 155 -7.05 -19.22 -2.42
CA ASN A 155 -6.69 -19.36 -3.84
C ASN A 155 -7.79 -20.08 -4.67
N SER A 156 -8.83 -20.59 -4.01
CA SER A 156 -9.77 -21.56 -4.59
C SER A 156 -11.18 -20.99 -4.67
N LEU A 157 -11.34 -19.82 -5.29
CA LEU A 157 -12.66 -19.23 -5.50
C LEU A 157 -13.07 -19.29 -6.97
N ARG A 158 -13.97 -20.22 -7.29
CA ARG A 158 -14.69 -20.19 -8.57
C ARG A 158 -15.67 -19.05 -8.51
N GLN A 159 -15.51 -18.06 -9.40
CA GLN A 159 -16.47 -16.97 -9.56
C GLN A 159 -17.82 -17.54 -9.98
N GLN A 160 -18.83 -17.27 -9.18
CA GLN A 160 -20.23 -17.59 -9.46
C GLN A 160 -21.05 -16.31 -9.41
N GLU A 161 -22.07 -16.21 -10.27
CA GLU A 161 -22.90 -15.01 -10.42
C GLU A 161 -23.50 -14.53 -9.09
N PHE A 162 -23.90 -15.45 -8.21
CA PHE A 162 -24.48 -15.09 -6.92
C PHE A 162 -23.49 -14.34 -6.01
N GLN A 163 -22.20 -14.65 -6.08
CA GLN A 163 -21.18 -14.02 -5.24
C GLN A 163 -20.94 -12.58 -5.69
N GLN A 164 -20.88 -12.37 -7.00
CA GLN A 164 -20.77 -11.04 -7.59
C GLN A 164 -22.03 -10.21 -7.27
N ALA A 165 -23.22 -10.79 -7.45
CA ALA A 165 -24.47 -10.12 -7.12
C ALA A 165 -24.56 -9.72 -5.64
N TRP A 166 -24.09 -10.58 -4.73
CA TRP A 166 -24.04 -10.26 -3.29
C TRP A 166 -23.08 -9.08 -3.01
N LEU A 167 -21.88 -9.09 -3.60
CA LEU A 167 -20.93 -7.99 -3.48
C LEU A 167 -21.51 -6.68 -4.02
N GLU A 168 -22.09 -6.68 -5.21
CA GLU A 168 -22.66 -5.48 -5.83
C GLU A 168 -23.86 -4.91 -5.07
N GLN A 169 -24.59 -5.75 -4.31
CA GLN A 169 -25.71 -5.30 -3.47
C GLN A 169 -25.26 -4.74 -2.12
N GLN A 170 -24.20 -5.30 -1.53
CA GLN A 170 -23.82 -5.02 -0.13
C GLN A 170 -22.55 -4.16 -0.01
N TRP A 171 -21.77 -4.05 -1.07
CA TRP A 171 -20.45 -3.41 -1.08
C TRP A 171 -20.35 -2.35 -2.15
N GLN A 172 -19.49 -1.36 -1.88
CA GLN A 172 -19.13 -0.36 -2.87
C GLN A 172 -17.90 -0.85 -3.62
N CYS A 173 -18.05 -1.08 -4.91
CA CYS A 173 -16.89 -1.29 -5.78
C CYS A 173 -16.14 0.04 -5.95
N ARG A 174 -14.84 0.02 -5.68
CA ARG A 174 -13.92 1.15 -5.78
C ARG A 174 -12.79 0.78 -6.70
N THR A 175 -12.46 1.72 -7.57
CA THR A 175 -11.18 1.71 -8.27
C THR A 175 -10.20 2.47 -7.40
N VAL A 176 -9.41 1.74 -6.62
CA VAL A 176 -8.10 2.24 -6.19
C VAL A 176 -7.12 1.90 -7.33
N GLY A 177 -6.03 2.63 -7.49
CA GLY A 177 -5.07 2.40 -8.59
C GLY A 177 -4.53 0.95 -8.67
N PRO A 178 -3.56 0.64 -9.54
CA PRO A 178 -2.92 -0.67 -9.54
C PRO A 178 -2.59 -1.07 -8.10
N MET A 179 -2.97 -2.27 -7.66
CA MET A 179 -2.50 -2.76 -6.37
C MET A 179 -0.97 -2.86 -6.40
N VAL A 180 -0.30 -2.64 -5.27
CA VAL A 180 1.17 -2.59 -5.18
C VAL A 180 1.77 -4.00 -5.30
N PHE A 181 1.63 -4.58 -6.49
CA PHE A 181 2.29 -5.79 -6.95
C PHE A 181 3.38 -5.33 -7.92
N GLY A 182 4.67 -5.57 -7.61
CA GLY A 182 5.79 -5.09 -8.43
C GLY A 182 5.93 -5.76 -9.80
N LEU A 183 4.87 -6.38 -10.33
CA LEU A 183 4.78 -6.97 -11.66
C LEU A 183 3.57 -6.36 -12.37
N VAL A 184 3.80 -5.23 -13.05
CA VAL A 184 2.73 -4.55 -13.81
C VAL A 184 2.47 -5.28 -15.15
N ASP A 185 3.48 -5.99 -15.67
CA ASP A 185 3.43 -6.60 -17.00
C ASP A 185 2.60 -7.89 -17.09
N GLU A 186 2.31 -8.56 -15.97
CA GLU A 186 1.47 -9.78 -15.97
C GLU A 186 -0.04 -9.49 -15.89
N PHE A 187 -0.43 -8.24 -15.65
CA PHE A 187 -1.83 -7.82 -15.57
C PHE A 187 -2.21 -6.94 -16.77
N SER A 188 -2.22 -7.51 -17.97
CA SER A 188 -2.77 -6.86 -19.17
C SER A 188 -4.31 -6.76 -19.17
N GLY A 189 -4.95 -6.78 -18.00
CA GLY A 189 -6.40 -6.79 -17.79
C GLY A 189 -6.83 -5.73 -16.77
N ALA A 190 -8.14 -5.56 -16.60
CA ALA A 190 -8.68 -4.69 -15.55
C ALA A 190 -8.17 -5.17 -14.17
N PHE A 191 -7.66 -4.25 -13.35
CA PHE A 191 -7.25 -4.57 -11.99
C PHE A 191 -8.40 -5.21 -11.23
N PRO A 192 -8.09 -6.19 -10.35
CA PRO A 192 -9.12 -6.83 -9.56
C PRO A 192 -9.91 -5.77 -8.77
N PRO A 193 -11.25 -5.80 -8.82
CA PRO A 193 -12.05 -4.80 -8.13
C PRO A 193 -11.75 -4.81 -6.63
N LEU A 194 -11.69 -3.62 -6.03
CA LEU A 194 -11.70 -3.46 -4.58
C LEU A 194 -13.14 -3.20 -4.14
N TYR A 195 -13.66 -4.07 -3.29
CA TYR A 195 -14.95 -3.88 -2.63
C TYR A 195 -14.70 -3.34 -1.22
N ILE A 196 -15.36 -2.25 -0.87
CA ILE A 196 -15.31 -1.69 0.48
C ILE A 196 -16.71 -1.60 1.11
N ARG A 197 -16.74 -1.81 2.42
CA ARG A 197 -17.89 -1.63 3.31
C ARG A 197 -17.34 -1.18 4.67
N ASN A 198 -18.14 -0.55 5.52
CA ASN A 198 -17.65 -0.03 6.81
C ASN A 198 -16.86 -1.08 7.62
N GLY A 199 -15.56 -0.87 7.80
CA GLY A 199 -14.67 -1.79 8.53
C GLY A 199 -14.24 -3.02 7.75
N GLN A 200 -14.42 -3.05 6.43
CA GLN A 200 -14.21 -4.25 5.61
C GLN A 200 -13.70 -3.88 4.22
N ALA A 201 -12.69 -4.60 3.75
CA ALA A 201 -12.20 -4.53 2.38
C ALA A 201 -12.06 -5.94 1.82
N LEU A 202 -12.33 -6.09 0.53
CA LEU A 202 -12.21 -7.34 -0.19
C LEU A 202 -11.68 -7.09 -1.60
N THR A 203 -10.77 -7.92 -2.07
CA THR A 203 -10.33 -7.91 -3.47
C THR A 203 -10.35 -9.30 -4.06
N TRP A 204 -10.62 -9.36 -5.36
CA TRP A 204 -10.83 -10.60 -6.09
C TRP A 204 -9.98 -10.63 -7.36
N SER A 205 -8.87 -11.37 -7.28
CA SER A 205 -7.91 -11.56 -8.38
C SER A 205 -7.72 -13.04 -8.69
N ILE A 206 -6.48 -13.54 -8.62
CA ILE A 206 -6.11 -14.96 -8.68
C ILE A 206 -6.67 -15.73 -7.45
N GLY A 207 -7.06 -15.00 -6.40
CA GLY A 207 -7.78 -15.52 -5.24
C GLY A 207 -8.73 -14.48 -4.65
N CYS A 208 -9.26 -14.77 -3.47
CA CYS A 208 -10.03 -13.83 -2.67
C CYS A 208 -9.26 -13.49 -1.40
N SER A 209 -9.00 -12.19 -1.21
CA SER A 209 -8.42 -11.64 0.01
C SER A 209 -9.42 -10.72 0.67
N VAL A 210 -9.55 -10.83 1.99
CA VAL A 210 -10.43 -9.99 2.78
C VAL A 210 -9.68 -9.46 3.99
N ALA A 211 -9.95 -8.21 4.35
CA ALA A 211 -9.53 -7.58 5.58
C ALA A 211 -10.77 -7.05 6.29
N VAL A 212 -10.91 -7.37 7.58
CA VAL A 212 -12.06 -6.93 8.38
C VAL A 212 -11.62 -6.43 9.74
N ARG A 213 -12.37 -5.49 10.29
CA ARG A 213 -12.21 -4.99 11.65
C ARG A 213 -12.68 -6.00 12.70
N ASP A 214 -13.76 -6.72 12.39
CA ASP A 214 -14.51 -7.54 13.34
C ASP A 214 -14.52 -9.00 12.87
N ILE A 215 -14.10 -9.96 13.71
CA ILE A 215 -13.99 -11.37 13.32
C ILE A 215 -15.32 -11.97 12.84
N ALA A 216 -16.45 -11.53 13.39
CA ALA A 216 -17.77 -11.99 12.96
C ALA A 216 -18.08 -11.63 11.49
N ALA A 217 -17.49 -10.54 10.97
CA ALA A 217 -17.61 -10.20 9.56
C ALA A 217 -16.86 -11.18 8.66
N LEU A 218 -15.74 -11.77 9.13
CA LEU A 218 -15.00 -12.78 8.38
C LEU A 218 -15.86 -14.05 8.18
N ASP A 219 -16.62 -14.42 9.21
CA ASP A 219 -17.56 -15.56 9.16
C ASP A 219 -18.75 -15.27 8.23
N GLU A 220 -19.34 -14.07 8.30
CA GLU A 220 -20.40 -13.62 7.38
C GLU A 220 -19.94 -13.74 5.92
N ILE A 221 -18.75 -13.22 5.61
CA ILE A 221 -18.19 -13.23 4.26
C ILE A 221 -17.86 -14.65 3.81
N SER A 222 -17.34 -15.50 4.71
CA SER A 222 -17.09 -16.91 4.45
C SER A 222 -18.36 -17.64 4.01
N GLN A 223 -19.45 -17.43 4.74
CA GLN A 223 -20.76 -18.04 4.44
C GLN A 223 -21.36 -17.48 3.15
N ALA A 224 -21.37 -16.16 3.00
CA ALA A 224 -21.98 -15.49 1.85
C ALA A 224 -21.28 -15.84 0.54
N LEU A 225 -19.94 -15.91 0.54
CA LEU A 225 -19.16 -16.26 -0.64
C LEU A 225 -18.93 -17.77 -0.77
N GLN A 226 -19.37 -18.57 0.20
CA GLN A 226 -19.13 -20.02 0.28
C GLN A 226 -17.63 -20.35 0.17
N VAL A 227 -16.80 -19.64 0.92
CA VAL A 227 -15.34 -19.79 0.88
C VAL A 227 -14.80 -20.39 2.16
N THR A 228 -13.85 -21.32 1.99
CA THR A 228 -12.96 -21.74 3.07
C THR A 228 -11.64 -20.98 2.93
N TRP A 229 -11.26 -20.29 4.00
CA TRP A 229 -10.02 -19.53 4.05
C TRP A 229 -8.82 -20.47 4.16
N ALA A 230 -7.88 -20.37 3.22
CA ALA A 230 -6.62 -21.12 3.26
C ALA A 230 -5.66 -20.55 4.31
N LYS A 231 -5.75 -19.25 4.55
CA LYS A 231 -5.06 -18.54 5.64
C LYS A 231 -6.04 -17.58 6.31
N GLN A 232 -5.91 -17.43 7.62
CA GLN A 232 -6.61 -16.44 8.42
C GLN A 232 -5.61 -15.77 9.36
N TRP A 233 -5.90 -14.54 9.74
CA TRP A 233 -5.21 -13.79 10.78
C TRP A 233 -6.24 -13.02 11.61
#